data_AF-A0A445BTU4-F1
#
_entry.id   AF-A0A445BTU4-F1
#
_cell.length_a   1.000
_cell.length_b   1.000
_cell.length_c   1.000
_cell.angle_alpha   90.00
_cell.angle_beta   90.00
_cell.angle_gamma   90.00
#
_symmetry.space_group_name_H-M   'P 1'
#
loop_
_entity.id
_entity.type
_entity.pdbx_description
1 polymer ?
#
loop_
_entity_poly.entity_id
_entity_poly.type
_entity_poly.pdbx_seq_one_letter_code
_entity_poly.pdbx_strand_id
1 'polypeptide(L)' 'MKNCLRGAGETDFLRPYGTELLESCIKPMIIHHPKGHTIPRLDPESLKTTMSFIKRIKDVVENEQ' A
#
# COMPACT_ATOMS: atom_id res chain seq x y z
N MET A 1 -2.47 -8.80 13.01
CA MET A 1 -2.21 -9.09 11.58
C MET A 1 -1.60 -7.85 10.91
N LYS A 2 -0.50 -7.94 10.14
CA LYS A 2 0.08 -6.77 9.45
C LYS A 2 -0.56 -6.59 8.07
N ASN A 3 -1.59 -5.72 8.01
CA ASN A 3 -2.19 -5.25 6.75
C ASN A 3 -1.38 -4.04 6.26
N CYS A 4 -0.89 -4.07 5.03
CA CYS A 4 -0.01 -3.04 4.48
C CYS A 4 -0.54 -2.49 3.16
N LEU A 5 -0.42 -1.17 2.97
CA LEU A 5 -0.59 -0.48 1.71
C LEU A 5 0.69 0.33 1.43
N ARG A 6 1.30 0.16 0.26
CA ARG A 6 2.53 0.87 -0.11
C ARG A 6 2.42 1.53 -1.48
N GLY A 7 2.81 2.80 -1.56
CA GLY A 7 3.13 3.47 -2.82
C GLY A 7 4.55 3.10 -3.26
N ALA A 8 4.71 2.56 -4.46
CA ALA A 8 5.97 2.11 -5.03
C ALA A 8 6.36 2.99 -6.23
N GLY A 9 7.22 3.96 -5.98
CA GLY A 9 7.85 4.76 -7.01
C GLY A 9 8.88 3.94 -7.80
N GLU A 10 8.79 3.96 -9.13
CA GLU A 10 9.72 3.23 -9.98
C GLU A 10 11.17 3.73 -9.84
N THR A 11 11.33 5.04 -9.62
CA THR A 11 12.63 5.72 -9.46
C THR A 11 12.94 6.08 -8.00
N ASP A 12 12.22 5.50 -7.04
CA ASP A 12 12.50 5.69 -5.61
C ASP A 12 13.80 4.96 -5.22
N PHE A 13 14.80 5.71 -4.74
CA PHE A 13 16.06 5.13 -4.27
C PHE A 13 15.89 4.22 -3.04
N LEU A 14 14.78 4.35 -2.30
CA LEU A 14 14.42 3.49 -1.18
C LEU A 14 13.59 2.27 -1.60
N ARG A 15 13.31 2.07 -2.89
CA ARG A 15 12.52 0.93 -3.38
C ARG A 15 13.05 -0.44 -2.92
N PRO A 16 14.36 -0.72 -2.85
CA PRO A 16 14.86 -2.01 -2.35
C PRO A 16 14.41 -2.29 -0.91
N TYR A 17 14.64 -1.35 0.01
CA TYR A 17 14.22 -1.48 1.42
C TYR A 17 12.70 -1.56 1.56
N GLY A 18 11.99 -0.79 0.75
CA GLY A 18 10.54 -0.83 0.70
C GLY A 18 9.98 -2.17 0.24
N THR A 19 10.74 -2.94 -0.55
CA THR A 19 10.38 -4.28 -1.02
C THR A 19 10.62 -5.31 0.08
N GLU A 20 11.75 -5.23 0.78
CA GLU A 20 12.07 -6.07 1.94
C GLU A 20 11.00 -5.96 3.04
N LEU A 21 10.52 -4.74 3.33
CA LEU A 21 9.44 -4.51 4.29
C LEU A 21 8.14 -5.28 3.96
N LEU A 22 7.87 -5.54 2.67
CA LEU A 22 6.65 -6.25 2.24
C LEU A 22 6.65 -7.72 2.68
N GLU A 23 7.80 -8.32 2.93
CA GLU A 23 7.90 -9.71 3.42
C GLU A 23 7.25 -9.87 4.80
N SER A 24 7.17 -8.79 5.57
CA SER A 24 6.49 -8.79 6.87
C SER A 24 4.96 -8.67 6.79
N CYS A 25 4.40 -8.45 5.59
CA CYS A 25 2.99 -8.20 5.36
C CYS A 25 2.27 -9.45 4.86
N ILE A 26 1.11 -9.78 5.43
CA ILE A 26 0.37 -11.02 5.08
C ILE A 26 -0.20 -10.94 3.66
N LYS A 27 -0.64 -9.76 3.23
CA LYS A 27 -1.18 -9.51 1.89
C LYS A 27 -1.03 -8.02 1.57
N PRO A 28 0.19 -7.58 1.21
CA PRO A 28 0.43 -6.18 0.90
C PRO A 28 -0.35 -5.77 -0.35
N MET A 29 -0.91 -4.56 -0.31
CA MET A 29 -1.46 -3.89 -1.48
C MET A 29 -0.44 -2.85 -1.98
N ILE A 30 -0.15 -2.85 -3.27
CA ILE A 30 0.91 -2.01 -3.85
C ILE A 30 0.30 -1.11 -4.92
N ILE A 31 0.64 0.17 -4.87
CA ILE A 31 0.28 1.17 -5.89
C ILE A 31 1.57 1.60 -6.58
N HIS A 32 1.73 1.20 -7.84
CA HIS A 32 2.89 1.59 -8.65
C HIS A 32 2.70 2.98 -9.23
N HIS A 33 3.78 3.77 -9.27
CA HIS A 33 3.77 5.05 -9.96
C HIS A 33 5.15 5.38 -10.55
N PRO A 34 5.23 6.12 -11.67
CA PRO A 34 6.48 6.33 -12.41
C PRO A 34 7.45 7.33 -11.77
N LYS A 35 7.12 7.86 -10.58
CA LYS A 35 7.91 8.92 -9.93
C LYS A 35 8.87 8.34 -8.89
N GLY A 36 9.73 9.20 -8.34
CA GLY A 36 10.65 8.86 -7.27
C GLY A 36 9.96 8.83 -5.91
N HIS A 37 10.64 9.28 -4.87
CA HIS A 37 10.12 9.31 -3.50
C HIS A 37 9.06 10.41 -3.30
N THR A 38 7.83 10.15 -3.76
CA THR A 38 6.70 11.10 -3.73
C THR A 38 5.41 10.38 -3.35
N ILE A 39 4.46 11.09 -2.75
CA ILE A 39 3.10 10.54 -2.56
C ILE A 39 2.44 10.34 -3.93
N PRO A 40 1.97 9.11 -4.27
CA PRO A 40 1.33 8.86 -5.56
C PRO A 40 0.03 9.66 -5.68
N ARG A 41 -0.21 10.19 -6.88
CA ARG A 41 -1.56 10.66 -7.23
C ARG A 41 -2.41 9.45 -7.57
N LEU A 42 -3.63 9.42 -7.07
CA LEU A 42 -4.52 8.28 -7.25
C LEU A 42 -5.29 8.42 -8.56
N ASP A 43 -4.99 7.54 -9.51
CA ASP A 43 -5.86 7.23 -10.64
C ASP A 43 -7.05 6.35 -10.18
N PRO A 44 -8.03 6.04 -11.05
CA PRO A 44 -9.19 5.25 -10.64
C PRO A 44 -8.85 3.88 -10.04
N GLU A 45 -7.79 3.22 -10.51
CA GLU A 45 -7.40 1.88 -10.04
C GLU A 45 -6.73 1.93 -8.66
N SER A 46 -5.77 2.84 -8.49
CA SER A 46 -5.09 3.08 -7.23
C SER A 46 -6.01 3.69 -6.17
N LEU A 47 -6.99 4.50 -6.57
CA LEU A 47 -8.08 4.96 -5.69
C LEU A 47 -8.92 3.77 -5.21
N LYS A 48 -9.37 2.91 -6.12
CA LYS A 48 -10.12 1.69 -5.76
C LYS A 48 -9.34 0.80 -4.79
N THR A 49 -8.04 0.61 -5.04
CA THR A 49 -7.14 -0.15 -4.17
C THR A 49 -7.03 0.47 -2.78
N THR A 50 -6.83 1.79 -2.70
CA THR A 50 -6.75 2.53 -1.43
C THR A 50 -8.05 2.43 -0.64
N MET A 51 -9.21 2.62 -1.30
CA MET A 51 -10.52 2.51 -0.64
C MET A 51 -10.81 1.10 -0.15
N SER A 52 -10.42 0.07 -0.93
CA SER A 52 -10.55 -1.34 -0.52
C SER A 52 -9.69 -1.66 0.70
N PHE A 53 -8.47 -1.09 0.77
CA PHE A 53 -7.61 -1.20 1.94
C PHE A 53 -8.24 -0.57 3.17
N ILE A 54 -8.72 0.67 3.06
CA ILE A 54 -9.39 1.38 4.18
C ILE A 54 -10.58 0.58 4.68
N LYS A 55 -11.42 0.07 3.78
CA LYS A 55 -12.55 -0.79 4.15
C LYS A 55 -12.08 -2.03 4.91
N ARG A 56 -11.06 -2.73 4.42
CA ARG A 56 -10.50 -3.91 5.11
C ARG A 56 -10.01 -3.58 6.52
N ILE A 57 -9.34 -2.44 6.72
CA ILE A 57 -8.89 -2.03 8.06
C ILE A 57 -10.08 -1.75 8.97
N LYS A 58 -11.10 -1.04 8.48
CA LYS A 58 -12.33 -0.79 9.24
C LYS A 58 -13.01 -2.09 9.64
N ASP A 59 -13.20 -3.01 8.68
CA ASP A 59 -13.79 -4.32 8.92
C ASP A 59 -12.99 -5.10 9.99
N VAL A 60 -11.65 -5.06 9.99
CA VAL A 60 -10.84 -5.70 11.03
C VAL A 60 -11.05 -5.05 12.39
N VAL A 61 -11.02 -3.72 12.48
CA VAL A 61 -11.19 -2.99 13.74
C VAL A 61 -12.58 -3.20 14.35
N GLU A 62 -13.62 -3.26 13.51
CA GLU A 62 -15.01 -3.45 13.94
C GLU A 62 -15.30 -4.92 14.32
N ASN A 63 -14.65 -5.89 13.68
CA ASN A 63 -14.83 -7.32 13.97
C ASN A 63 -13.88 -7.86 15.06
N GLU A 64 -12.91 -7.06 15.52
CA GLU A 64 -12.03 -7.38 16.67
C GLU A 64 -12.56 -6.80 18.00
N GLN A 65 -13.75 -6.17 17.99
CA GLN A 65 -14.54 -5.82 19.20
C GLN A 65 -15.46 -6.98 19.60
#